data_AF-A0A2M7ICG0-F1
#
_entry.id   AF-A0A2M7ICG0-F1
#
_cell.length_a   1.000
_cell.length_b   1.000
_cell.length_c   1.000
_cell.angle_alpha   90.00
_cell.angle_beta   90.00
_cell.angle_gamma   90.00
#
_symmetry.space_group_name_H-M   'P 1'
#
loop_
_entity.id
_entity.type
_entity.pdbx_description
1 polymer ?
#
loop_
_entity_poly.entity_id
_entity_poly.type
_entity_poly.pdbx_seq_one_letter_code
_entity_poly.pdbx_strand_id
1 'polypeptide(L)'
;KKNDKMFYVYDFGDNWEHEVVLEKILPKEDKVKYPVCLEGKLACPPEDCGSIPGYYNCIEILERNNKEIDEELLAWIDDWDPEHFDPKEIIFSNPRKRFNESWG
;
A
#
# COMPACT_ATOMS: atom_id res chain seq x y z
N LYS A 1 -6.62 -2.32 23.43
CA LYS A 1 -7.24 -1.04 23.84
C LYS A 1 -6.77 0.07 22.91
N LYS A 2 -7.36 1.27 22.99
CA LYS A 2 -6.92 2.42 22.19
C LYS A 2 -5.40 2.62 22.34
N ASN A 3 -4.74 2.91 21.23
CA ASN A 3 -3.29 3.03 21.05
C ASN A 3 -2.50 1.71 21.17
N ASP A 4 -3.17 0.56 21.16
CA ASP A 4 -2.47 -0.71 20.93
C ASP A 4 -1.87 -0.69 19.51
N LYS A 5 -0.70 -1.32 19.39
CA LYS A 5 0.08 -1.37 18.16
C LYS A 5 0.45 -2.80 17.83
N MET A 6 0.50 -3.10 16.54
CA MET A 6 1.15 -4.29 16.01
C MET A 6 2.07 -3.91 14.86
N PHE A 7 3.11 -4.70 14.64
CA PHE A 7 3.98 -4.58 13.47
C PHE A 7 3.64 -5.72 12.51
N TYR A 8 3.45 -5.37 11.25
CA TYR A 8 3.15 -6.29 10.16
C TYR A 8 4.25 -6.18 9.12
N VAL A 9 4.98 -7.29 8.91
CA VAL A 9 5.96 -7.39 7.83
C VAL A 9 5.26 -8.02 6.64
N TYR A 10 5.20 -7.27 5.53
CA TYR A 10 4.74 -7.74 4.22
C TYR A 10 5.94 -7.98 3.31
N ASP A 11 5.85 -9.02 2.50
CA ASP A 11 6.89 -9.51 1.61
C ASP A 11 8.25 -9.73 2.31
N PHE A 12 8.61 -10.99 2.56
CA PHE A 12 9.89 -11.30 3.22
C PHE A 12 11.11 -11.10 2.30
N GLY A 13 10.92 -10.80 1.02
CA GLY A 13 11.96 -10.30 0.14
C GLY A 13 12.30 -8.85 0.46
N ASP A 14 11.35 -7.94 0.21
CA ASP A 14 11.56 -6.49 0.38
C ASP A 14 11.43 -6.01 1.83
N ASN A 15 10.86 -6.81 2.72
CA ASN A 15 10.70 -6.55 4.15
C ASN A 15 9.99 -5.22 4.45
N TRP A 16 8.78 -5.06 3.91
CA TRP A 16 7.96 -3.87 4.15
C TRP A 16 7.34 -3.91 5.55
N GLU A 17 7.85 -3.07 6.44
CA GLU A 17 7.39 -2.97 7.82
C GLU A 17 6.26 -1.95 7.98
N HIS A 18 5.08 -2.42 8.39
CA HIS A 18 3.90 -1.61 8.64
C HIS A 18 3.61 -1.54 10.13
N GLU A 19 3.47 -0.33 10.69
CA GLU A 19 2.90 -0.12 12.02
C GLU A 19 1.38 0.03 11.91
N VAL A 20 0.62 -0.85 12.58
CA VAL A 20 -0.84 -0.77 12.64
C VAL A 20 -1.26 -0.36 14.05
N VAL A 21 -1.96 0.77 14.14
CA VAL A 21 -2.36 1.38 15.43
C VAL A 21 -3.89 1.37 15.56
N LEU A 22 -4.40 0.88 16.69
CA LEU A 22 -5.82 0.97 17.02
C LEU A 22 -6.16 2.36 17.59
N GLU A 23 -6.56 3.29 16.74
CA GLU A 23 -6.84 4.66 17.15
C GLU A 23 -8.14 4.81 17.97
N LYS A 24 -9.21 4.12 17.56
CA LYS A 24 -10.54 4.19 18.16
C LYS A 24 -11.27 2.86 18.02
N ILE A 25 -12.13 2.56 19.00
CA ILE A 25 -13.13 1.49 18.92
C ILE A 25 -14.49 2.18 18.94
N LEU A 26 -15.23 2.06 17.85
CA LEU A 26 -16.53 2.70 17.67
C LEU A 26 -17.63 1.63 17.54
N PRO A 27 -18.89 1.96 17.90
CA PRO A 27 -20.01 1.11 17.54
C PRO A 27 -20.07 0.89 16.03
N LYS A 28 -20.49 -0.31 15.61
CA LYS A 28 -20.73 -0.60 14.20
C LYS A 28 -21.85 0.29 13.68
N GLU A 29 -21.63 0.91 12.52
CA GLU A 29 -22.66 1.68 11.85
C GLU A 29 -23.62 0.77 11.06
N ASP A 30 -24.90 1.08 11.15
CA ASP A 30 -25.93 0.38 10.39
C ASP A 30 -25.78 0.62 8.89
N LYS A 31 -26.01 -0.43 8.10
CA LYS A 31 -25.96 -0.42 6.62
C LYS A 31 -24.58 -0.12 6.00
N VAL A 32 -23.52 0.02 6.80
CA VAL A 32 -22.14 0.11 6.29
C VAL A 32 -21.57 -1.29 6.06
N LYS A 33 -20.99 -1.50 4.88
CA LYS A 33 -20.24 -2.73 4.55
C LYS A 33 -18.75 -2.48 4.80
N TYR A 34 -18.22 -3.11 5.84
CA TYR A 34 -16.81 -3.05 6.20
C TYR A 34 -15.98 -4.15 5.50
N PRO A 35 -14.65 -3.98 5.36
CA PRO A 35 -13.86 -2.77 5.69
C PRO A 35 -14.10 -1.61 4.72
N VAL A 36 -13.77 -0.38 5.17
CA VAL A 36 -13.84 0.87 4.39
C VAL A 36 -12.53 1.63 4.58
N CYS A 37 -11.94 2.11 3.49
CA CYS A 37 -10.83 3.05 3.54
C CYS A 37 -11.41 4.46 3.71
N LEU A 38 -11.07 5.12 4.82
CA LEU A 38 -11.59 6.46 5.12
C LEU A 38 -10.70 7.56 4.52
N GLU A 39 -9.39 7.37 4.61
CA GLU A 39 -8.38 8.33 4.20
C GLU A 39 -7.02 7.64 4.03
N GLY A 40 -6.07 8.39 3.49
CA GLY A 40 -4.68 7.98 3.27
C GLY A 40 -3.95 9.07 2.50
N LYS A 41 -2.67 8.83 2.24
CA LYS A 41 -1.81 9.77 1.51
C LYS A 41 -0.69 9.00 0.84
N LEU A 42 -0.25 9.51 -0.31
CA LEU A 42 0.79 8.94 -1.16
C LEU A 42 0.41 7.55 -1.69
N ALA A 43 1.00 7.17 -2.82
CA ALA A 43 0.86 5.82 -3.33
C ALA A 43 1.64 4.82 -2.45
N CYS A 44 1.19 3.57 -2.45
CA CYS A 44 2.02 2.48 -1.94
C CYS A 44 3.30 2.35 -2.80
N PRO A 45 4.44 1.95 -2.22
CA PRO A 45 5.61 1.59 -3.01
C PRO A 45 5.25 0.54 -4.08
N PRO A 46 5.83 0.60 -5.29
CA PRO A 46 5.62 -0.45 -6.28
C PRO A 46 6.06 -1.81 -5.71
N GLU A 47 5.27 -2.85 -5.99
CA GLU A 47 5.62 -4.22 -5.62
C GLU A 47 6.97 -4.61 -6.25
N ASP A 48 7.76 -5.40 -5.52
CA ASP A 48 9.07 -5.89 -5.95
C ASP A 48 10.08 -4.77 -6.34
N CYS A 49 9.90 -3.53 -5.88
CA CYS A 49 10.83 -2.45 -6.21
C CYS A 49 12.21 -2.61 -5.55
N GLY A 50 12.38 -3.52 -4.58
CA GLY A 50 13.65 -3.75 -3.91
C GLY A 50 13.74 -2.97 -2.60
N SER A 51 12.68 -3.03 -1.78
CA SER A 51 12.61 -2.39 -0.46
C SER A 51 12.74 -0.86 -0.51
N ILE A 52 13.04 -0.26 0.65
CA ILE A 52 13.21 1.19 0.81
C ILE A 52 14.21 1.79 -0.21
N PRO A 53 15.39 1.19 -0.49
CA PRO A 53 16.30 1.73 -1.50
C PRO A 53 15.70 1.74 -2.91
N GLY A 54 14.97 0.68 -3.26
CA GLY A 54 14.24 0.56 -4.52
C GLY A 54 13.19 1.63 -4.73
N TYR A 55 12.37 1.87 -3.70
CA TYR A 55 11.39 2.96 -3.69
C TYR A 55 12.04 4.33 -3.95
N TYR A 56 13.13 4.65 -3.25
CA TYR A 56 13.81 5.94 -3.46
C TYR A 56 14.43 6.08 -4.85
N ASN A 57 14.90 4.98 -5.44
CA ASN A 57 15.36 4.99 -6.83
C ASN A 57 14.21 5.32 -7.79
N CYS A 58 13.00 4.80 -7.55
CA CYS A 58 11.82 5.14 -8.35
C CYS A 58 11.48 6.64 -8.25
N ILE A 59 11.49 7.20 -7.03
CA ILE A 59 11.27 8.63 -6.80
C ILE A 59 12.31 9.49 -7.54
N GLU A 60 13.59 9.15 -7.40
CA GLU A 60 14.69 9.90 -8.00
C GLU A 60 14.58 9.96 -9.53
N ILE A 61 14.14 8.87 -10.17
CA ILE A 61 13.94 8.81 -11.62
C ILE A 61 12.81 9.73 -12.08
N LEU A 62 11.69 9.73 -11.35
CA LEU A 62 10.56 10.61 -11.65
C LEU A 62 10.92 12.09 -11.46
N GLU A 63 11.74 12.43 -10.47
CA GLU A 63 12.17 13.81 -10.21
C GLU A 63 13.20 14.34 -11.23
N ARG A 64 14.03 13.46 -11.82
CA ARG A 64 15.17 13.86 -12.66
C ARG A 64 14.83 14.40 -14.06
N ASN A 65 13.56 14.57 -14.43
CA ASN A 65 13.13 15.22 -15.68
C ASN A 65 13.94 14.76 -16.93
N ASN A 66 14.14 13.45 -17.07
CA ASN A 66 14.53 12.84 -18.34
C ASN A 66 15.96 13.13 -18.86
N LYS A 67 16.94 13.45 -17.99
CA LYS A 67 18.35 13.52 -18.40
C LYS A 67 19.07 12.23 -18.00
N GLU A 68 19.27 11.36 -19.00
CA GLU A 68 19.83 10.00 -18.88
C GLU A 68 18.95 9.04 -18.08
N ILE A 69 17.66 8.94 -18.41
CA ILE A 69 16.79 7.96 -17.77
C ILE A 69 16.96 6.58 -18.39
N ASP A 70 17.05 5.59 -17.49
CA ASP A 70 16.89 4.17 -17.79
C ASP A 70 15.46 3.91 -18.30
N GLU A 71 15.32 3.81 -19.64
CA GLU A 71 14.03 3.55 -20.31
C GLU A 71 13.37 2.25 -19.84
N GLU A 72 14.17 1.24 -19.47
CA GLU A 72 13.68 -0.04 -18.96
C GLU A 72 13.01 0.15 -17.59
N LEU A 73 13.63 0.96 -16.73
CA LEU A 73 13.10 1.25 -15.41
C LEU A 73 11.86 2.16 -15.45
N LEU A 74 11.77 3.12 -16.37
CA LEU A 74 10.52 3.88 -16.59
C LEU A 74 9.39 2.97 -17.07
N ALA A 75 9.68 2.09 -18.03
CA ALA A 75 8.67 1.14 -18.51
C ALA A 75 8.22 0.18 -17.40
N TRP A 76 9.10 -0.11 -16.43
CA TRP A 76 8.78 -0.92 -15.27
C TRP A 76 7.94 -0.16 -14.22
N ILE A 77 8.24 1.12 -13.95
CA ILE A 77 7.45 1.98 -13.04
C ILE A 77 6.04 2.25 -13.60
N ASP A 78 5.90 2.32 -14.92
CA ASP A 78 4.66 2.56 -15.66
C ASP A 78 3.98 3.89 -15.26
N ASP A 79 2.69 3.86 -14.90
CA ASP A 79 1.89 5.04 -14.57
C ASP A 79 1.83 5.35 -13.06
N TRP A 80 2.75 4.75 -12.28
CA TRP A 80 2.81 4.97 -10.84
C TRP A 80 3.15 6.43 -10.50
N ASP A 81 2.21 7.10 -9.83
CA ASP A 81 2.37 8.45 -9.28
C ASP A 81 2.54 8.36 -7.76
N PRO A 82 3.72 8.69 -7.20
CA PRO A 82 3.98 8.61 -5.76
C PRO A 82 3.07 9.51 -4.92
N GLU A 83 2.51 10.57 -5.49
CA GLU A 83 1.64 11.51 -4.77
C GLU A 83 0.16 11.12 -4.83
N HIS A 84 -0.24 10.21 -5.72
CA HIS A 84 -1.64 9.87 -5.94
C HIS A 84 -2.16 8.87 -4.91
N PHE A 85 -3.31 9.22 -4.30
CA PHE A 85 -4.08 8.32 -3.45
C PHE A 85 -5.55 8.77 -3.42
N ASP A 86 -6.47 7.87 -3.80
CA ASP A 86 -7.91 8.07 -3.61
C ASP A 86 -8.54 6.88 -2.84
N PRO A 87 -9.10 7.08 -1.63
CA PRO A 87 -9.83 6.05 -0.90
C PRO A 87 -10.92 5.33 -1.72
N LYS A 88 -11.50 5.99 -2.73
CA LYS A 88 -12.55 5.44 -3.59
C LYS A 88 -12.03 4.38 -4.57
N GLU A 89 -10.74 4.37 -4.85
CA GLU A 89 -10.09 3.38 -5.71
C GLU A 89 -9.77 2.08 -4.94
N ILE A 90 -9.87 2.11 -3.60
CA ILE A 90 -9.57 0.95 -2.76
C ILE A 90 -10.72 -0.07 -2.77
N ILE A 91 -10.43 -1.26 -3.30
CA ILE A 91 -11.38 -2.37 -3.38
C ILE A 91 -10.97 -3.50 -2.44
N PHE A 92 -11.76 -3.73 -1.40
CA PHE A 92 -11.54 -4.85 -0.49
C PHE A 92 -12.20 -6.14 -1.00
N SER A 93 -11.39 -7.20 -1.08
CA SER A 93 -11.90 -8.56 -1.31
C SER A 93 -12.71 -9.07 -0.10
N ASN A 94 -13.62 -10.02 -0.33
CA ASN A 94 -14.37 -10.64 0.76
C ASN A 94 -13.41 -11.48 1.62
N PRO A 95 -13.17 -11.13 2.90
CA PRO A 95 -12.15 -11.80 3.71
C PRO A 95 -12.44 -13.28 3.93
N ARG A 96 -13.72 -13.64 4.10
CA ARG A 96 -14.14 -15.03 4.33
C ARG A 96 -13.98 -15.87 3.06
N LYS A 97 -14.29 -15.29 1.90
CA LYS A 97 -14.08 -15.95 0.61
C LYS A 97 -12.60 -16.22 0.39
N ARG A 98 -11.76 -15.20 0.59
CA ARG A 98 -10.30 -15.32 0.45
C ARG A 98 -9.72 -16.38 1.39
N PHE A 99 -10.14 -16.40 2.66
CA PHE A 99 -9.70 -17.41 3.62
C PHE A 99 -10.00 -18.84 3.15
N ASN A 100 -11.24 -19.09 2.68
CA ASN A 100 -11.64 -20.40 2.19
C ASN A 100 -10.91 -20.82 0.91
N GLU A 101 -10.59 -19.89 0.01
CA GLU A 101 -9.86 -20.22 -1.24
C GLU A 101 -8.40 -20.56 -0.98
N SER A 102 -7.78 -19.95 0.04
CA SER A 102 -6.37 -20.18 0.37
C SER A 102 -6.15 -21.41 1.27
N TRP A 103 -7.12 -21.75 2.13
CA TRP A 103 -6.92 -22.72 3.21
C TRP A 103 -8.13 -23.63 3.50
N GLY A 104 -9.22 -23.51 2.75
CA GLY A 104 -10.46 -24.26 2.94
C GLY A 104 -10.53 -25.58 2.17
#